data_AF-A0A0S1SDP1-F1
#
_entry.id   AF-A0A0S1SDP1-F1
#
_cell.length_a   1.000
_cell.length_b   1.000
_cell.length_c   1.000
_cell.angle_alpha   90.00
_cell.angle_beta   90.00
_cell.angle_gamma   90.00
#
_symmetry.space_group_name_H-M   'P 1'
#
loop_
_entity.id
_entity.type
_entity.pdbx_description
1 polymer ?
#
loop_
_entity_poly.entity_id
_entity_poly.type
_entity_poly.pdbx_seq_one_letter_code
_entity_poly.pdbx_strand_id
1 'polypeptide(L)'
;MKLIISSISVIILFWSINPASPNNIKDRVYQPTNTVLEKNGNNDFKGVWINEDDKTRGISKCQISLKNKSLVVQMWATCHPQDCDMGKKVADEVKKGANKFDLLWDAGFAESAISYEIIEGKLKLTNKRRYKDNSGREDFTVIEYFTKK
;
A
#
# COMPACT_ATOMS: atom_id res chain seq x y z
N MET A 1 5.49 18.78 -79.73
CA MET A 1 4.24 19.58 -79.71
C MET A 1 3.27 18.89 -78.77
N LYS A 2 2.60 19.65 -77.89
CA LYS A 2 1.95 19.23 -76.64
C LYS A 2 0.86 18.16 -76.82
N LEU A 3 0.89 17.13 -75.94
CA LEU A 3 -0.25 16.27 -75.61
C LEU A 3 -0.90 16.81 -74.32
N ILE A 4 -2.21 17.04 -74.35
CA ILE A 4 -3.06 17.46 -73.22
C ILE A 4 -4.21 16.47 -73.15
N ILE A 5 -4.34 15.67 -72.08
CA ILE A 5 -5.57 14.99 -71.60
C ILE A 5 -5.22 14.49 -70.18
N SER A 6 -6.02 14.49 -69.12
CA SER A 6 -7.22 15.21 -68.66
C SER A 6 -7.30 14.84 -67.18
N SER A 7 -7.59 15.81 -66.32
CA SER A 7 -7.79 15.61 -64.89
C SER A 7 -9.09 14.85 -64.59
N ILE A 8 -9.03 13.84 -63.73
CA ILE A 8 -10.21 13.24 -63.07
C ILE A 8 -9.96 13.34 -61.56
N SER A 9 -10.60 14.31 -60.91
CA SER A 9 -10.68 14.39 -59.45
C SER A 9 -11.81 13.49 -58.96
N VAL A 10 -11.48 12.48 -58.16
CA VAL A 10 -12.47 11.65 -57.46
C VAL A 10 -12.76 12.32 -56.12
N ILE A 11 -13.93 12.98 -56.01
CA ILE A 11 -14.46 13.48 -54.74
C ILE A 11 -15.19 12.31 -54.07
N ILE A 12 -14.59 11.73 -53.03
CA ILE A 12 -15.25 10.73 -52.18
C ILE A 12 -16.06 11.48 -51.12
N LEU A 13 -17.37 11.53 -51.29
CA LEU A 13 -18.32 11.96 -50.25
C LEU A 13 -18.49 10.82 -49.24
N PHE A 14 -17.86 10.93 -48.08
CA PHE A 14 -18.18 10.07 -46.93
C PHE A 14 -19.53 10.52 -46.34
N TRP A 15 -20.59 9.79 -46.67
CA TRP A 15 -21.83 9.82 -45.90
C TRP A 15 -21.59 9.05 -44.59
N SER A 16 -21.44 9.78 -43.49
CA SER A 16 -21.45 9.20 -42.15
C SER A 16 -22.87 8.75 -41.81
N ILE A 17 -23.15 7.47 -42.05
CA ILE A 17 -24.35 6.82 -41.52
C ILE A 17 -24.12 6.64 -40.02
N ASN A 18 -24.88 7.34 -39.18
CA ASN A 18 -25.00 7.02 -37.76
C ASN A 18 -26.08 5.93 -37.62
N PRO A 19 -25.76 4.66 -37.37
CA PRO A 19 -26.78 3.74 -36.87
C PRO A 19 -26.98 4.03 -35.38
N ALA A 20 -28.12 4.65 -35.05
CA ALA A 20 -28.66 4.62 -33.70
C ALA A 20 -28.85 3.15 -33.30
N SER A 21 -28.12 2.70 -32.28
CA SER A 21 -28.19 1.34 -31.76
C SER A 21 -29.42 1.19 -30.84
N PRO A 22 -30.34 0.24 -31.10
CA PRO A 22 -31.56 0.09 -30.32
C PRO A 22 -31.35 -0.72 -29.04
N ASN A 23 -32.05 -0.29 -27.98
CA ASN A 23 -32.11 -0.89 -26.65
C ASN A 23 -32.40 -2.40 -26.67
N ASN A 24 -31.64 -3.19 -25.91
CA ASN A 24 -32.06 -4.55 -25.55
C ASN A 24 -31.71 -4.88 -24.09
N ILE A 25 -32.72 -4.79 -23.22
CA ILE A 25 -32.69 -5.13 -21.79
C ILE A 25 -33.17 -6.58 -21.66
N LYS A 26 -32.36 -7.58 -22.01
CA LYS A 26 -32.48 -8.99 -21.56
C LYS A 26 -31.11 -9.63 -21.76
N ASP A 27 -30.37 -9.78 -20.66
CA ASP A 27 -29.21 -10.68 -20.43
C ASP A 27 -28.27 -10.05 -19.39
N ARG A 28 -28.78 -9.82 -18.17
CA ARG A 28 -27.91 -9.63 -17.01
C ARG A 28 -27.79 -10.97 -16.29
N VAL A 29 -26.93 -11.82 -16.85
CA VAL A 29 -26.27 -12.89 -16.10
C VAL A 29 -25.74 -12.28 -14.80
N TYR A 30 -26.04 -12.90 -13.66
CA TYR A 30 -25.46 -12.55 -12.36
C TYR A 30 -23.94 -12.68 -12.46
N GLN A 31 -23.26 -11.57 -12.76
CA GLN A 31 -21.84 -11.44 -12.48
C GLN A 31 -21.70 -11.20 -10.98
N PRO A 32 -20.89 -12.00 -10.25
CA PRO A 32 -20.54 -11.64 -8.89
C PRO A 32 -19.89 -10.26 -8.96
N THR A 33 -20.51 -9.31 -8.26
CA THR A 33 -20.05 -7.94 -8.17
C THR A 33 -18.62 -7.92 -7.60
N ASN A 34 -17.69 -7.27 -8.31
CA ASN A 34 -16.30 -7.02 -7.89
C ASN A 34 -16.18 -6.19 -6.58
N THR A 35 -17.25 -6.04 -5.80
CA THR A 35 -17.35 -5.17 -4.62
C THR A 35 -16.65 -5.74 -3.37
N VAL A 36 -15.93 -6.87 -3.49
CA VAL A 36 -15.06 -7.42 -2.42
C VAL A 36 -13.58 -7.46 -2.83
N LEU A 37 -13.22 -7.13 -4.07
CA LEU A 37 -11.82 -7.19 -4.56
C LEU A 37 -11.27 -5.87 -5.11
N GLU A 38 -11.96 -4.76 -4.91
CA GLU A 38 -11.34 -3.43 -4.96
C GLU A 38 -10.50 -3.24 -3.69
N LYS A 39 -9.35 -3.93 -3.62
CA LYS A 39 -8.30 -3.71 -2.62
C LYS A 39 -7.99 -2.22 -2.61
N ASN A 40 -8.46 -1.53 -1.58
CA ASN A 40 -8.22 -0.11 -1.41
C ASN A 40 -6.72 0.09 -1.19
N GLY A 41 -6.02 0.39 -2.29
CA GLY A 41 -4.56 0.41 -2.36
C GLY A 41 -3.96 1.20 -1.21
N ASN A 42 -3.05 0.58 -0.47
CA ASN A 42 -2.30 1.09 0.69
C ASN A 42 -3.15 1.70 1.84
N ASN A 43 -4.44 1.97 1.63
CA ASN A 43 -5.39 2.50 2.59
C ASN A 43 -5.65 1.48 3.71
N ASP A 44 -5.51 0.19 3.43
CA ASP A 44 -5.64 -0.87 4.42
C ASP A 44 -4.68 -0.66 5.60
N PHE A 45 -3.49 -0.11 5.34
CA PHE A 45 -2.53 0.25 6.39
C PHE A 45 -2.93 1.47 7.20
N LYS A 46 -3.70 2.41 6.63
CA LYS A 46 -4.03 3.68 7.29
C LYS A 46 -4.81 3.42 8.58
N GLY A 47 -4.34 4.00 9.68
CA GLY A 47 -4.99 3.90 10.99
C GLY A 47 -4.01 3.94 12.14
N VAL A 48 -4.56 3.84 13.35
CA VAL A 48 -3.80 3.56 14.57
C VAL A 48 -3.90 2.06 14.84
N TRP A 49 -2.75 1.44 15.05
CA TRP A 49 -2.60 0.01 15.30
C TRP A 49 -2.02 -0.18 16.69
N ILE A 50 -2.68 -1.01 17.50
CA ILE A 50 -2.31 -1.32 18.89
C ILE A 50 -1.90 -2.78 18.95
N ASN A 51 -0.80 -3.09 19.65
CA ASN A 51 -0.34 -4.46 19.82
C ASN A 51 -1.43 -5.28 20.52
N GLU A 52 -1.66 -6.50 20.05
CA GLU A 52 -2.62 -7.43 20.67
C GLU A 52 -2.16 -7.90 22.05
N ASP A 53 -0.84 -7.92 22.29
CA ASP A 53 -0.25 -8.19 23.59
C ASP A 53 -0.11 -6.88 24.39
N ASP A 54 -1.01 -6.66 25.35
CA ASP A 54 -0.99 -5.51 26.25
C ASP A 54 0.18 -5.52 27.25
N LYS A 55 0.93 -6.62 27.32
CA LYS A 55 2.12 -6.80 28.15
C LYS A 55 3.40 -6.86 27.32
N THR A 56 3.34 -6.55 26.02
CA THR A 56 4.54 -6.50 25.18
C THR A 56 5.59 -5.57 25.80
N ARG A 57 6.85 -5.99 25.77
CA ARG A 57 8.02 -5.14 26.08
C ARG A 57 8.63 -4.51 24.82
N GLY A 58 8.01 -4.74 23.67
CA GLY A 58 8.45 -4.31 22.35
C GLY A 58 7.66 -3.10 21.85
N ILE A 59 7.15 -3.20 20.62
CA ILE A 59 6.38 -2.14 19.96
C ILE A 59 4.95 -2.18 20.48
N SER A 60 4.48 -1.13 21.16
CA SER A 60 3.13 -1.08 21.72
C SER A 60 2.10 -0.55 20.71
N LYS A 61 2.53 0.36 19.83
CA LYS A 61 1.63 1.11 18.94
C LYS A 61 2.37 1.58 17.69
N CYS A 62 1.67 1.60 16.56
CA CYS A 62 2.08 2.39 15.41
C CYS A 62 0.90 3.13 14.79
N GLN A 63 1.14 4.32 14.26
CA GLN A 63 0.18 5.10 13.50
C GLN A 63 0.69 5.23 12.08
N ILE A 64 -0.12 4.78 11.13
CA ILE A 64 0.23 4.80 9.71
C ILE A 64 -0.72 5.76 9.00
N SER A 65 -0.13 6.69 8.25
CA SER A 65 -0.86 7.67 7.43
C SER A 65 -0.36 7.64 6.00
N LEU A 66 -1.19 8.09 5.06
CA LEU A 66 -0.87 8.18 3.65
C LEU A 66 -0.62 9.63 3.25
N LYS A 67 0.51 9.89 2.60
CA LYS A 67 0.86 11.20 2.03
C LYS A 67 1.50 11.00 0.67
N ASN A 68 0.87 11.48 -0.40
CA ASN A 68 1.42 11.47 -1.76
C ASN A 68 2.00 10.11 -2.20
N LYS A 69 1.25 9.02 -2.00
CA LYS A 69 1.66 7.61 -2.25
C LYS A 69 2.71 7.03 -1.29
N SER A 70 3.21 7.79 -0.33
CA SER A 70 4.08 7.30 0.73
C SER A 70 3.27 6.93 1.97
N LEU A 71 3.74 5.90 2.69
CA LEU A 71 3.25 5.56 4.02
C LEU A 71 4.16 6.22 5.07
N VAL A 72 3.57 7.06 5.92
CA VAL A 72 4.27 7.67 7.05
C VAL A 72 3.88 6.92 8.32
N VAL A 73 4.86 6.26 8.94
CA VAL A 73 4.71 5.44 10.14
C VAL A 73 5.31 6.17 11.32
N GLN A 74 4.50 6.49 12.33
CA GLN A 74 4.98 6.86 13.67
C GLN A 74 4.88 5.63 14.57
N MET A 75 5.90 5.37 15.38
CA MET A 75 5.98 4.15 16.18
C MET A 75 6.31 4.45 17.64
N TRP A 76 5.73 3.67 18.54
CA TRP A 76 5.97 3.76 19.97
C TRP A 76 6.33 2.39 20.53
N ALA A 77 7.28 2.37 21.45
CA ALA A 77 7.66 1.18 22.21
C ALA A 77 7.21 1.30 23.66
N THR A 78 6.93 0.16 24.28
CA THR A 78 6.58 0.10 25.70
C THR A 78 7.70 0.70 26.55
N CYS A 79 7.35 1.74 27.30
CA CYS A 79 8.20 2.41 28.28
C CYS A 79 7.37 2.79 29.51
N HIS A 80 8.02 3.17 30.61
CA HIS A 80 7.33 3.57 31.84
C HIS A 80 7.67 5.02 32.22
N PRO A 81 6.69 5.85 32.63
CA PRO A 81 5.25 5.56 32.78
C PRO A 81 4.44 5.67 31.48
N GLN A 82 5.05 6.14 30.40
CA GLN A 82 4.43 6.33 29.10
C GLN A 82 5.32 5.72 28.02
N ASP A 83 4.69 5.27 26.94
CA ASP A 83 5.40 4.72 25.79
C ASP A 83 6.41 5.71 25.20
N CYS A 84 7.58 5.21 24.82
CA CYS A 84 8.60 6.00 24.16
C CYS A 84 8.24 6.19 22.69
N ASP A 85 8.17 7.44 22.24
CA ASP A 85 8.08 7.74 20.81
C ASP A 85 9.41 7.41 20.13
N MET A 86 9.36 6.49 19.17
CA MET A 86 10.52 6.10 18.35
C MET A 86 10.69 6.99 17.12
N GLY A 87 9.76 7.92 16.89
CA GLY A 87 9.75 8.86 15.79
C GLY A 87 8.98 8.37 14.56
N LYS A 88 9.24 9.04 13.43
CA LYS A 88 8.56 8.80 12.15
C LYS A 88 9.53 8.27 11.09
N LYS A 89 9.04 7.34 10.28
CA LYS A 89 9.70 6.85 9.06
C LYS A 89 8.73 6.87 7.89
N VAL A 90 9.27 6.97 6.69
CA VAL A 90 8.50 7.04 5.44
C VAL A 90 8.89 5.86 4.58
N ALA A 91 7.89 5.12 4.11
CA ALA A 91 8.04 4.17 3.01
C ALA A 91 7.55 4.87 1.75
N ASP A 92 8.50 5.24 0.90
CA ASP A 92 8.21 5.92 -0.36
C ASP A 92 7.76 4.95 -1.45
N GLU A 93 6.96 5.48 -2.38
CA GLU A 93 6.58 4.79 -3.62
C GLU A 93 5.95 3.39 -3.42
N VAL A 94 5.24 3.19 -2.31
CA VAL A 94 4.58 1.91 -2.02
C VAL A 94 3.58 1.60 -3.15
N LYS A 95 3.83 0.50 -3.87
CA LYS A 95 3.01 0.09 -5.02
C LYS A 95 1.54 0.03 -4.63
N LYS A 96 0.66 0.58 -5.48
CA LYS A 96 -0.79 0.54 -5.25
C LYS A 96 -1.23 -0.92 -5.05
N GLY A 97 -1.90 -1.19 -3.94
CA GLY A 97 -2.36 -2.54 -3.63
C GLY A 97 -1.26 -3.42 -3.03
N ALA A 98 -0.15 -2.87 -2.56
CA ALA A 98 0.75 -3.62 -1.68
C ALA A 98 0.01 -3.99 -0.38
N ASN A 99 0.18 -5.23 0.08
CA ASN A 99 -0.20 -5.65 1.44
C ASN A 99 1.01 -5.74 2.37
N LYS A 100 2.22 -5.44 1.87
CA LYS A 100 3.45 -5.46 2.64
C LYS A 100 4.37 -4.29 2.28
N PHE A 101 5.06 -3.73 3.26
CA PHE A 101 6.19 -2.82 3.06
C PHE A 101 7.22 -2.97 4.20
N ASP A 102 8.42 -2.44 3.99
CA ASP A 102 9.54 -2.55 4.94
C ASP A 102 10.08 -1.17 5.31
N LEU A 103 10.56 -1.02 6.54
CA LEU A 103 11.25 0.17 7.03
C LEU A 103 12.46 -0.20 7.87
N LEU A 104 13.49 0.65 7.80
CA LEU A 104 14.67 0.55 8.64
C LEU A 104 14.63 1.57 9.78
N TRP A 105 14.77 1.07 11.01
CA TRP A 105 14.79 1.87 12.23
C TRP A 105 16.17 1.77 12.86
N ASP A 106 16.85 2.90 13.00
CA ASP A 106 18.19 2.97 13.59
C ASP A 106 18.14 3.73 14.91
N ALA A 107 18.51 3.05 15.99
CA ALA A 107 18.60 3.61 17.34
C ALA A 107 20.05 3.99 17.71
N GLY A 108 20.97 3.99 16.75
CA GLY A 108 22.41 4.19 16.95
C GLY A 108 23.10 2.90 17.40
N PHE A 109 22.69 2.36 18.56
CA PHE A 109 23.28 1.14 19.13
C PHE A 109 22.77 -0.16 18.49
N ALA A 110 21.65 -0.10 17.76
CA ALA A 110 21.04 -1.24 17.10
C ALA A 110 20.08 -0.81 15.99
N GLU A 111 19.92 -1.69 15.02
CA GLU A 111 19.12 -1.51 13.82
C GLU A 111 17.97 -2.52 13.80
N SER A 112 16.79 -2.08 13.39
CA SER A 112 15.60 -2.89 13.26
C SER A 112 15.07 -2.80 11.84
N ALA A 113 15.20 -3.90 11.08
CA ALA A 113 14.55 -4.07 9.79
C ALA A 113 13.14 -4.62 10.05
N ILE A 114 12.14 -3.77 9.85
CA ILE A 114 10.74 -4.06 10.20
C ILE A 114 9.91 -4.24 8.94
N SER A 115 9.29 -5.41 8.80
CA SER A 115 8.24 -5.66 7.83
C SER A 115 6.85 -5.42 8.42
N TYR A 116 6.00 -4.73 7.66
CA TYR A 116 4.60 -4.44 7.96
C TYR A 116 3.73 -5.15 6.95
N GLU A 117 2.84 -6.03 7.38
CA GLU A 117 2.00 -6.84 6.49
C GLU A 117 0.55 -6.88 6.97
N ILE A 118 -0.41 -6.62 6.08
CA ILE A 118 -1.82 -6.83 6.37
C ILE A 118 -2.18 -8.29 6.13
N ILE A 119 -2.62 -8.98 7.18
CA ILE A 119 -3.08 -10.37 7.17
C ILE A 119 -4.42 -10.43 7.90
N GLU A 120 -5.47 -10.86 7.22
CA GLU A 120 -6.81 -11.05 7.83
C GLU A 120 -7.33 -9.82 8.61
N GLY A 121 -7.05 -8.62 8.10
CA GLY A 121 -7.46 -7.35 8.73
C GLY A 121 -6.60 -6.91 9.92
N LYS A 122 -5.60 -7.70 10.32
CA LYS A 122 -4.58 -7.34 11.31
C LYS A 122 -3.33 -6.81 10.63
N LEU A 123 -2.55 -6.03 11.39
CA LEU A 123 -1.20 -5.66 10.99
C LEU A 123 -0.21 -6.60 11.68
N LYS A 124 0.46 -7.44 10.90
CA LYS A 124 1.59 -8.24 11.35
C LYS A 124 2.86 -7.41 11.21
N LEU A 125 3.66 -7.38 12.27
CA LEU A 125 4.91 -6.64 12.35
C LEU A 125 6.03 -7.64 12.63
N THR A 126 6.99 -7.77 11.71
CA THR A 126 8.17 -8.64 11.89
C THR A 126 9.40 -7.78 12.06
N ASN A 127 9.98 -7.78 13.26
CA ASN A 127 11.16 -6.98 13.61
C ASN A 127 12.39 -7.88 13.67
N LYS A 128 13.30 -7.71 12.72
CA LYS A 128 14.65 -8.29 12.78
C LYS A 128 15.59 -7.25 13.35
N ARG A 129 16.08 -7.48 14.57
CA ARG A 129 16.95 -6.54 15.27
C ARG A 129 18.38 -7.03 15.30
N ARG A 130 19.29 -6.13 14.93
CA ARG A 130 20.74 -6.33 14.99
C ARG A 130 21.40 -5.31 15.91
N TYR A 131 22.26 -5.76 16.83
CA TYR A 131 23.06 -4.87 17.68
C TYR A 131 24.34 -4.43 16.96
N LYS A 132 24.73 -3.16 17.13
CA LYS A 132 25.87 -2.51 16.44
C LYS A 132 26.92 -1.99 17.42
N ASP A 133 26.67 -2.08 18.71
CA ASP A 133 27.45 -1.44 19.78
C ASP A 133 28.45 -2.36 20.48
N ASN A 134 28.72 -3.55 19.92
CA ASN A 134 29.62 -4.56 20.49
C ASN A 134 29.26 -4.95 21.94
N SER A 135 28.01 -4.78 22.36
CA SER A 135 27.54 -5.12 23.71
C SER A 135 27.50 -6.63 24.01
N GLY A 136 27.75 -7.49 23.01
CA GLY A 136 27.61 -8.95 23.13
C GLY A 136 26.16 -9.44 23.14
N ARG A 137 25.18 -8.55 23.01
CA ARG A 137 23.77 -8.93 22.87
C ARG A 137 23.53 -9.63 21.53
N GLU A 138 22.78 -10.73 21.59
CA GLU A 138 22.42 -11.49 20.40
C GLU A 138 21.33 -10.77 19.58
N ASP A 139 21.48 -10.86 18.26
CA ASP A 139 20.45 -10.45 17.32
C ASP A 139 19.21 -11.32 17.48
N PHE A 140 18.03 -10.75 17.24
CA PHE A 140 16.77 -11.47 17.41
C PHE A 140 15.75 -11.12 16.35
N THR A 141 14.74 -11.98 16.23
CA THR A 141 13.55 -11.71 15.42
C THR A 141 12.31 -11.89 16.28
N VAL A 142 11.41 -10.91 16.23
CA VAL A 142 10.11 -10.94 16.91
C VAL A 142 9.01 -10.71 15.88
N ILE A 143 7.91 -11.44 16.04
CA ILE A 143 6.68 -11.25 15.26
C ILE A 143 5.57 -10.86 16.23
N GLU A 144 4.94 -9.73 15.96
CA GLU A 144 3.83 -9.18 16.74
C GLU A 144 2.63 -8.93 15.84
N TYR A 145 1.44 -8.95 16.41
CA TYR A 145 0.18 -8.68 15.71
C TYR A 145 -0.52 -7.50 16.36
N PHE A 146 -1.14 -6.67 15.52
CA PHE A 146 -1.78 -5.45 15.93
C PHE A 146 -3.20 -5.37 15.39
N THR A 147 -4.10 -4.80 16.20
CA THR A 147 -5.48 -4.49 15.82
C THR A 147 -5.64 -3.02 15.51
N LYS A 148 -6.51 -2.70 14.55
CA LYS A 148 -6.85 -1.33 14.21
C LYS A 148 -7.82 -0.77 15.26
N LYS A 149 -7.53 0.43 15.77
CA LYS A 149 -8.38 1.19 16.69
C LYS A 149 -9.33 2.12 15.94
#